data_AF-A0A813KEG3-F1
#
_entry.id   AF-A0A813KEG3-F1
#
_cell.length_a   1.000
_cell.length_b   1.000
_cell.length_c   1.000
_cell.angle_alpha   90.00
_cell.angle_beta   90.00
_cell.angle_gamma   90.00
#
_symmetry.space_group_name_H-M   'P 1'
#
loop_
_entity.id
_entity.type
_entity.pdbx_description
1 polymer ?
#
loop_
_entity_poly.entity_id
_entity_poly.type
_entity_poly.pdbx_seq_one_letter_code
_entity_poly.pdbx_strand_id
1 'polypeptide(L)'
;VIRQPEIRIRQNPGVQHNPLEDLEWVNYGLTCLWPSFDLLAKFFAEEVVTPRLKAVLPKEIGAGFRFSQFTLGKTPVVVGPVQVSRYTTGSVRLKVCVEYESDVFFEVSVDTPLGPVAVGMKDFKLSGDIVVRIRPYISTAPGVG
;
A
#
# COMPACT_ATOMS: atom_id res chain seq x y z
N VAL A 1 -6.90 -22.44 -36.83
CA VAL A 1 -6.67 -22.74 -35.40
C VAL A 1 -5.29 -22.21 -35.04
N ILE A 2 -5.21 -20.98 -34.54
CA ILE A 2 -3.94 -20.31 -34.23
C ILE A 2 -3.57 -20.65 -32.78
N ARG A 3 -2.46 -21.38 -32.58
CA ARG A 3 -1.94 -21.71 -31.25
C ARG A 3 -1.31 -20.46 -30.63
N GLN A 4 -1.74 -20.09 -29.43
CA GLN A 4 -1.06 -19.08 -28.62
C GLN A 4 0.33 -19.59 -28.19
N PRO A 5 1.36 -18.73 -28.15
CA PRO A 5 2.68 -19.13 -27.68
C PRO A 5 2.67 -19.23 -26.14
N GLU A 6 3.03 -20.38 -25.61
CA GLU A 6 3.32 -20.54 -24.18
C GLU A 6 4.50 -19.65 -23.81
N ILE A 7 4.25 -18.63 -22.98
CA ILE A 7 5.28 -17.82 -22.37
C ILE A 7 6.00 -18.71 -21.35
N ARG A 8 7.07 -19.37 -21.80
CA ARG A 8 7.95 -20.16 -20.94
C ARG A 8 8.67 -19.18 -20.00
N ILE A 9 8.14 -18.99 -18.79
CA ILE A 9 8.81 -18.22 -17.74
C ILE A 9 10.18 -18.86 -17.55
N ARG A 10 11.25 -18.12 -17.90
CA ARG A 10 12.62 -18.55 -17.63
C ARG A 10 12.75 -18.70 -16.11
N GLN A 11 12.70 -19.94 -15.63
CA GLN A 11 13.06 -20.22 -14.25
C GLN A 11 14.54 -19.87 -14.09
N ASN A 12 14.81 -18.88 -13.26
CA ASN A 12 16.17 -18.42 -13.01
C ASN A 12 16.83 -19.44 -12.07
N PRO A 13 17.91 -20.13 -12.47
CA PRO A 13 18.42 -21.32 -11.75
C PRO A 13 18.92 -21.04 -10.33
N GLY A 14 19.02 -19.77 -9.93
CA GLY A 14 19.38 -19.35 -8.56
C GLY A 14 18.21 -18.90 -7.68
N VAL A 15 16.95 -19.16 -8.08
CA VAL A 15 15.76 -18.78 -7.29
C VAL A 15 14.99 -20.02 -6.89
N GLN A 16 14.93 -20.28 -5.58
CA GLN A 16 14.09 -21.33 -5.02
C GLN A 16 12.77 -20.73 -4.55
N HIS A 17 11.66 -21.27 -5.04
CA HIS A 17 10.32 -20.89 -4.60
C HIS A 17 9.84 -21.90 -3.55
N ASN A 18 9.35 -21.40 -2.42
CA ASN A 18 8.62 -22.22 -1.47
C ASN A 18 7.17 -22.42 -1.95
N PRO A 19 6.46 -23.44 -1.44
CA PRO A 19 5.01 -23.54 -1.56
C PRO A 19 4.32 -22.25 -1.11
N LEU A 20 3.12 -22.00 -1.62
CA LEU A 20 2.29 -20.91 -1.14
C LEU A 20 1.87 -21.19 0.31
N GLU A 21 2.03 -20.20 1.17
CA GLU A 21 1.63 -20.28 2.58
C GLU A 21 0.45 -19.34 2.84
N ASP A 22 -0.58 -19.84 3.52
CA ASP A 22 -1.74 -19.04 3.90
C ASP A 22 -1.39 -18.08 5.05
N LEU A 23 -1.94 -16.89 5.00
CA LEU A 23 -1.65 -15.79 5.93
C LEU A 23 -2.83 -15.47 6.87
N GLU A 24 -3.63 -16.46 7.25
CA GLU A 24 -4.80 -16.26 8.13
C GLU A 24 -4.44 -15.57 9.45
N TRP A 25 -3.31 -15.93 10.06
CA TRP A 25 -2.84 -15.30 11.30
C TRP A 25 -2.48 -13.82 11.10
N VAL A 26 -2.00 -13.45 9.90
CA VAL A 26 -1.74 -12.04 9.54
C VAL A 26 -3.06 -11.30 9.39
N ASN A 27 -4.03 -11.89 8.71
CA ASN A 27 -5.38 -11.30 8.56
C ASN A 27 -6.04 -11.07 9.92
N TYR A 28 -5.89 -12.02 10.86
CA TYR A 28 -6.36 -11.84 12.23
C TYR A 28 -5.63 -10.68 12.94
N GLY A 29 -4.31 -10.63 12.83
CA GLY A 29 -3.51 -9.53 13.37
C GLY A 29 -3.90 -8.16 12.80
N LEU A 30 -4.09 -8.08 11.47
CA LEU A 30 -4.55 -6.86 10.79
C LEU A 30 -5.91 -6.41 11.30
N THR A 31 -6.83 -7.33 11.57
CA THR A 31 -8.14 -7.01 12.15
C THR A 31 -8.00 -6.38 13.53
N CYS A 32 -7.15 -6.94 14.39
CA CYS A 32 -6.90 -6.39 15.73
C CYS A 32 -6.21 -5.02 15.70
N LEU A 33 -5.30 -4.81 14.75
CA LEU A 33 -4.50 -3.59 14.62
C LEU A 33 -5.19 -2.50 13.78
N TRP A 34 -6.28 -2.83 13.10
CA TRP A 34 -6.95 -1.94 12.15
C TRP A 34 -7.33 -0.57 12.74
N PRO A 35 -7.88 -0.47 13.97
CA PRO A 35 -8.17 0.83 14.56
C PRO A 35 -6.93 1.70 14.73
N SER A 36 -5.77 1.10 15.02
CA SER A 36 -4.50 1.82 15.11
C SER A 36 -3.99 2.24 13.73
N PHE A 37 -4.20 1.43 12.69
CA PHE A 37 -3.87 1.81 11.32
C PHE A 37 -4.74 2.97 10.81
N ASP A 38 -6.02 3.02 11.15
CA ASP A 38 -6.89 4.16 10.82
C ASP A 38 -6.38 5.47 11.45
N LEU A 39 -5.98 5.43 12.73
CA LEU A 39 -5.35 6.58 13.40
C LEU A 39 -4.03 6.99 12.74
N LEU A 40 -3.18 6.02 12.40
CA LEU A 40 -1.91 6.28 11.73
C LEU A 40 -2.12 6.87 10.32
N ALA A 41 -3.13 6.39 9.58
CA ALA A 41 -3.44 6.87 8.25
C ALA A 41 -4.01 8.29 8.27
N LYS A 42 -4.82 8.65 9.28
CA LYS A 42 -5.23 10.04 9.52
C LYS A 42 -4.02 10.95 9.72
N PHE A 43 -3.12 10.56 10.61
CA PHE A 43 -1.87 11.30 10.84
C PHE A 43 -1.03 11.41 9.56
N PHE A 44 -0.90 10.34 8.79
CA PHE A 44 -0.17 10.35 7.52
C PHE A 44 -0.82 11.26 6.47
N ALA A 45 -2.15 11.29 6.39
CA ALA A 45 -2.89 12.16 5.49
C ALA A 45 -2.63 13.64 5.82
N GLU A 46 -2.63 13.99 7.10
CA GLU A 46 -2.40 15.37 7.56
C GLU A 46 -0.92 15.79 7.48
N GLU A 47 0.00 14.95 7.94
CA GLU A 47 1.41 15.34 8.10
C GLU A 47 2.27 15.07 6.87
N VAL A 48 1.87 14.12 6.01
CA VAL A 48 2.67 13.73 4.84
C VAL A 48 1.96 14.07 3.54
N VAL A 49 0.68 13.69 3.40
CA VAL A 49 -0.04 13.88 2.13
C VAL A 49 -0.42 15.35 1.94
N THR A 50 -0.97 16.00 2.96
CA THR A 50 -1.41 17.40 2.87
C THR A 50 -0.29 18.34 2.44
N PRO A 51 0.91 18.34 3.07
CA PRO A 51 1.97 19.27 2.67
C PRO A 51 2.46 19.00 1.25
N ARG A 52 2.52 17.73 0.84
CA ARG A 52 2.90 17.35 -0.53
C ARG A 52 1.88 17.81 -1.56
N LEU A 53 0.58 17.67 -1.27
CA LEU A 53 -0.47 18.17 -2.16
C LEU A 53 -0.45 19.69 -2.24
N LYS A 54 -0.31 20.40 -1.11
CA LYS A 54 -0.17 21.87 -1.10
C LYS A 54 1.02 22.38 -1.92
N ALA A 55 2.11 21.61 -1.95
CA ALA A 55 3.30 21.97 -2.74
C ALA A 55 3.10 21.80 -4.25
N VAL A 56 2.19 20.91 -4.68
CA VAL A 56 1.93 20.63 -6.10
C VAL A 56 0.73 21.42 -6.63
N LEU A 57 -0.22 21.77 -5.78
CA LEU A 57 -1.41 22.55 -6.15
C LEU A 57 -1.05 24.03 -6.40
N PRO A 58 -1.81 24.73 -7.27
CA PRO A 58 -1.71 26.19 -7.41
C PRO A 58 -1.87 26.89 -6.06
N LYS A 59 -1.14 27.98 -5.82
CA LYS A 59 -1.08 28.65 -4.51
C LYS A 59 -2.46 29.04 -3.98
N GLU A 60 -3.35 29.48 -4.86
CA GLU A 60 -4.71 29.90 -4.53
C GLU A 60 -5.55 28.73 -3.98
N ILE A 61 -5.31 27.52 -4.47
CA ILE A 61 -6.01 26.28 -4.07
C ILE A 61 -5.31 25.63 -2.88
N GLY A 62 -3.98 25.56 -2.91
CA GLY A 62 -3.17 24.92 -1.88
C GLY A 62 -3.25 25.60 -0.51
N ALA A 63 -3.44 26.92 -0.46
CA ALA A 63 -3.60 27.65 0.80
C ALA A 63 -4.84 27.18 1.59
N GLY A 64 -5.96 26.96 0.90
CA GLY A 64 -7.23 26.53 1.51
C GLY A 64 -7.40 25.00 1.61
N PHE A 65 -6.50 24.21 1.02
CA PHE A 65 -6.60 22.75 1.03
C PHE A 65 -6.49 22.18 2.44
N ARG A 66 -7.43 21.32 2.83
CA ARG A 66 -7.40 20.54 4.07
C ARG A 66 -8.22 19.27 3.93
N PHE A 67 -7.81 18.19 4.60
CA PHE A 67 -8.73 17.08 4.87
C PHE A 67 -9.71 17.53 5.95
N SER A 68 -11.01 17.57 5.64
CA SER A 68 -12.07 17.85 6.62
C SER A 68 -12.48 16.57 7.36
N GLN A 69 -12.44 15.43 6.66
CA GLN A 69 -12.69 14.12 7.23
C GLN A 69 -11.79 13.08 6.55
N PHE A 70 -11.32 12.09 7.31
CA PHE A 70 -10.56 10.97 6.76
C PHE A 70 -10.78 9.73 7.64
N THR A 71 -11.01 8.58 7.02
CA THR A 71 -10.98 7.26 7.67
C THR A 71 -10.65 6.17 6.65
N LEU A 72 -9.92 5.15 7.08
CA LEU A 72 -9.73 3.90 6.34
C LEU A 72 -10.98 3.00 6.35
N GLY A 73 -11.99 3.37 7.12
CA GLY A 73 -13.17 2.53 7.33
C GLY A 73 -12.91 1.39 8.32
N LYS A 74 -13.90 0.52 8.46
CA LYS A 74 -13.89 -0.61 9.41
C LYS A 74 -13.41 -1.91 8.78
N THR A 75 -13.45 -2.01 7.45
CA THR A 75 -13.02 -3.21 6.74
C THR A 75 -11.50 -3.23 6.66
N PRO A 76 -10.80 -4.20 7.28
CA PRO A 76 -9.37 -4.33 7.15
C PRO A 76 -8.97 -4.84 5.77
N VAL A 77 -7.73 -4.56 5.39
CA VAL A 77 -7.11 -5.18 4.21
C VAL A 77 -6.97 -6.69 4.40
N VAL A 78 -7.26 -7.46 3.35
CA VAL A 78 -7.09 -8.92 3.34
C VAL A 78 -5.86 -9.26 2.51
N VAL A 79 -4.97 -10.05 3.10
CA VAL A 79 -3.81 -10.61 2.43
C VAL A 79 -4.07 -12.06 2.03
N GLY A 80 -3.80 -12.35 0.76
CA GLY A 80 -3.81 -13.71 0.21
C GLY A 80 -2.51 -14.46 0.50
N PRO A 81 -2.34 -15.66 -0.08
CA PRO A 81 -1.17 -16.49 0.16
C PRO A 81 0.14 -15.80 -0.23
N VAL A 82 1.20 -16.07 0.53
CA VAL A 82 2.54 -15.54 0.25
C VAL A 82 3.35 -16.49 -0.60
N GLN A 83 4.00 -15.95 -1.64
CA GLN A 83 5.04 -16.64 -2.38
C GLN A 83 6.42 -16.16 -1.90
N VAL A 84 7.18 -17.06 -1.30
CA VAL A 84 8.55 -16.79 -0.85
C VAL A 84 9.55 -17.27 -1.90
N SER A 85 10.44 -16.37 -2.32
CA SER A 85 11.52 -16.65 -3.25
C SER A 85 12.87 -16.37 -2.58
N ARG A 86 13.73 -17.38 -2.51
CA ARG A 86 15.09 -17.25 -1.97
C ARG A 86 16.09 -17.08 -3.10
N TYR A 87 16.92 -16.05 -3.02
CA TYR A 87 18.02 -15.83 -3.95
C TYR A 87 19.30 -16.43 -3.40
N THR A 88 20.16 -16.96 -4.27
CA THR A 88 21.51 -17.43 -3.93
C THR A 88 22.37 -16.37 -3.23
N THR A 89 22.08 -15.09 -3.45
CA THR A 89 22.77 -13.95 -2.81
C THR A 89 22.32 -13.70 -1.35
N GLY A 90 21.55 -14.61 -0.73
CA GLY A 90 21.03 -14.47 0.63
C GLY A 90 19.87 -13.48 0.78
N SER A 91 19.36 -12.93 -0.32
CA SER A 91 18.16 -12.08 -0.30
C SER A 91 16.89 -12.94 -0.31
N VAL A 92 15.84 -12.43 0.32
CA VAL A 92 14.50 -13.04 0.31
C VAL A 92 13.52 -12.07 -0.36
N ARG A 93 12.67 -12.58 -1.24
CA ARG A 93 11.54 -11.85 -1.80
C ARG A 93 10.25 -12.52 -1.36
N LEU A 94 9.38 -11.73 -0.76
CA LEU A 94 8.02 -12.07 -0.40
C LEU A 94 7.12 -11.39 -1.42
N LYS A 95 6.21 -12.16 -2.03
CA LYS A 95 5.16 -11.64 -2.88
C LYS A 95 3.84 -12.01 -2.22
N VAL A 96 3.05 -11.02 -1.85
CA VAL A 96 1.77 -11.18 -1.15
C VAL A 96 0.68 -10.57 -2.03
N CYS A 97 -0.33 -11.36 -2.37
CA CYS A 97 -1.52 -10.81 -3.03
C CYS A 97 -2.34 -10.05 -1.99
N VAL A 98 -2.83 -8.88 -2.34
CA VAL A 98 -3.62 -8.02 -1.47
C VAL A 98 -4.90 -7.64 -2.18
N GLU A 99 -6.01 -7.80 -1.46
CA GLU A 99 -7.32 -7.34 -1.88
C GLU A 99 -7.89 -6.46 -0.76
N TYR A 100 -8.27 -5.26 -1.14
CA TYR A 100 -8.82 -4.27 -0.24
C TYR A 100 -10.02 -3.61 -0.91
N GLU A 101 -11.20 -4.07 -0.53
CA GLU A 101 -12.46 -3.43 -0.83
C GLU A 101 -12.91 -2.71 0.43
N SER A 102 -12.81 -1.39 0.44
CA SER A 102 -12.90 -0.63 1.67
C SER A 102 -14.04 0.38 1.68
N ASP A 103 -14.52 0.59 2.89
CA ASP A 103 -15.37 1.71 3.30
C ASP A 103 -14.53 2.95 3.65
N VAL A 104 -13.38 3.13 2.98
CA VAL A 104 -12.60 4.37 3.06
C VAL A 104 -13.51 5.54 2.73
N PHE A 105 -13.43 6.55 3.58
CA PHE A 105 -14.10 7.82 3.35
C PHE A 105 -13.13 8.94 3.65
N PHE A 106 -12.97 9.86 2.71
CA PHE A 106 -12.34 11.14 3.00
C PHE A 106 -13.07 12.27 2.32
N GLU A 107 -13.01 13.43 2.94
CA GLU A 107 -13.49 14.69 2.41
C GLU A 107 -12.35 15.70 2.50
N VAL A 108 -12.16 16.45 1.42
CA VAL A 108 -11.22 17.53 1.28
C VAL A 108 -12.01 18.80 1.06
N SER A 109 -11.67 19.84 1.80
CA SER A 109 -12.18 21.18 1.56
C SER A 109 -11.10 22.06 0.94
N VAL A 110 -11.50 22.88 -0.02
CA VAL A 110 -10.67 23.90 -0.67
C VAL A 110 -11.42 25.22 -0.61
N ASP A 111 -10.76 26.27 -0.10
CA ASP A 111 -11.31 27.60 -0.12
C ASP A 111 -11.04 28.25 -1.49
N THR A 112 -12.10 28.66 -2.20
CA THR A 112 -11.99 29.32 -3.51
C THR A 112 -12.55 30.75 -3.44
N PRO A 113 -12.25 31.64 -4.40
CA PRO A 113 -12.85 32.98 -4.46
C PRO A 113 -14.38 32.98 -4.56
N LEU A 114 -14.99 31.86 -4.98
CA LEU A 114 -16.44 31.69 -5.10
C LEU A 114 -17.08 31.06 -3.86
N GLY A 115 -16.28 30.73 -2.84
CA GLY A 115 -16.70 30.03 -1.62
C GLY A 115 -15.96 28.70 -1.40
N PRO A 116 -16.13 28.06 -0.22
CA PRO A 116 -15.52 26.77 0.07
C PRO A 116 -16.19 25.66 -0.75
N VAL A 117 -15.38 24.81 -1.36
CA VAL A 117 -15.82 23.62 -2.10
C VAL A 117 -15.32 22.38 -1.35
N ALA A 118 -16.22 21.45 -1.07
CA ALA A 118 -15.90 20.15 -0.49
C ALA A 118 -15.98 19.07 -1.58
N VAL A 119 -14.94 18.24 -1.65
CA VAL A 119 -14.86 17.08 -2.54
C VAL A 119 -14.45 15.89 -1.70
N GLY A 120 -15.16 14.77 -1.83
CA GLY A 120 -14.85 13.56 -1.11
C GLY A 120 -14.70 12.35 -2.02
N MET A 121 -14.10 11.31 -1.48
CA MET A 121 -14.05 9.99 -2.08
C MET A 121 -14.72 9.00 -1.13
N LYS A 122 -15.61 8.20 -1.70
CA LYS A 122 -16.20 7.02 -1.08
C LYS A 122 -15.87 5.82 -1.96
N ASP A 123 -15.78 4.66 -1.35
CA ASP A 123 -15.58 3.38 -2.04
C ASP A 123 -14.20 3.28 -2.73
N PHE A 124 -13.19 2.90 -1.95
CA PHE A 124 -11.84 2.65 -2.46
C PHE A 124 -11.61 1.15 -2.66
N LYS A 125 -11.09 0.78 -3.83
CA LYS A 125 -10.71 -0.60 -4.13
C LYS A 125 -9.25 -0.67 -4.57
N LEU A 126 -8.49 -1.54 -3.93
CA LEU A 126 -7.11 -1.85 -4.27
C LEU A 126 -6.96 -3.38 -4.37
N SER A 127 -6.47 -3.85 -5.51
CA SER A 127 -6.11 -5.25 -5.71
C SER A 127 -4.78 -5.34 -6.43
N GLY A 128 -3.89 -6.23 -5.95
CA GLY A 128 -2.60 -6.42 -6.58
C GLY A 128 -1.57 -7.12 -5.71
N ASP A 129 -0.34 -7.19 -6.21
CA ASP A 129 0.76 -7.88 -5.55
C ASP A 129 1.68 -6.90 -4.82
N ILE A 130 1.80 -7.04 -3.50
CA ILE A 130 2.83 -6.38 -2.70
C ILE A 130 4.09 -7.25 -2.72
N VAL A 131 5.20 -6.67 -3.17
CA VAL A 131 6.49 -7.34 -3.24
C VAL A 131 7.45 -6.72 -2.24
N VAL A 132 7.81 -7.48 -1.20
CA VAL A 132 8.80 -7.10 -0.20
C VAL A 132 10.10 -7.81 -0.51
N ARG A 133 11.20 -7.05 -0.66
CA ARG A 133 12.54 -7.61 -0.85
C ARG A 133 13.40 -7.33 0.38
N ILE A 134 13.69 -8.38 1.13
CA ILE A 134 14.62 -8.35 2.26
C ILE A 134 16.01 -8.66 1.69
N ARG A 135 16.90 -7.67 1.76
CA ARG A 135 18.30 -7.86 1.38
C ARG A 135 19.10 -8.26 2.63
N PRO A 136 20.12 -9.12 2.51
CA PRO A 136 20.96 -9.46 3.65
C PRO A 136 21.62 -8.19 4.19
N TYR A 137 21.65 -8.08 5.51
CA TYR A 137 22.40 -7.04 6.22
C TYR A 137 23.88 -7.21 5.85
N ILE A 138 24.48 -6.19 5.24
CA ILE A 138 25.91 -6.19 4.94
C ILE A 138 26.64 -6.19 6.29
N SER A 139 27.54 -7.15 6.51
CA SER A 139 28.32 -7.29 7.76
C SER A 139 29.40 -6.22 7.96
N THR A 140 29.37 -5.13 7.18
CA THR A 140 30.30 -4.00 7.32
C THR A 140 29.52 -2.69 7.53
N ALA A 141 29.89 -1.97 8.58
CA ALA A 141 29.33 -0.67 8.92
C ALA A 141 29.58 0.37 7.80
N PRO A 142 28.68 1.36 7.58
CA PRO A 142 27.50 1.69 8.39
C PRO A 142 26.19 1.23 7.72
N GLY A 143 25.89 -0.07 7.76
CA GLY A 143 24.74 -0.62 8.50
C GLY A 143 23.29 -0.19 8.24
N VAL A 144 22.95 0.62 7.22
CA VAL A 144 21.57 0.81 6.73
C VAL A 144 21.56 1.16 5.23
N GLY A 145 20.76 0.45 4.44
CA GLY A 145 20.40 0.78 3.06
C GLY A 145 19.12 0.07 2.64
#